data_AF-A0A831JXC3-F1
#
_entry.id   AF-A0A831JXC3-F1
#
_cell.length_a   1.000
_cell.length_b   1.000
_cell.length_c   1.000
_cell.angle_alpha   90.00
_cell.angle_beta   90.00
_cell.angle_gamma   90.00
#
_symmetry.space_group_name_H-M   'P 1'
#
loop_
_entity.id
_entity.type
_entity.pdbx_description
1 polymer ?
#
loop_
_entity_poly.entity_id
_entity_poly.type
_entity_poly.pdbx_seq_one_letter_code
_entity_poly.pdbx_strand_id
1 'polypeptide(L)'
;MRIVSADTGGALLDENYNPIGLIATVAVLVERPYKTAKLSIAKYSNPFKYDLSGRMALKDETFLALKLAKKVKPDVIHLDSTLGGIEIRKLDDSTIDALRISDRGKAIWHELSKDLQPLAKRFWEETGIEILAIGKESVAVRIAEIYAGIYSVKWGIEYAMKEGFVRIGLPRYMTVEISKGKILGKSLDPKEGGLYGEVGMEDKEFEWEIYPNPIARTFMVFEAKS
;
A
#
# COMPACT_ATOMS: atom_id res chain seq x y z
N MET A 1 -6.50 -10.63 17.95
CA MET A 1 -5.71 -10.59 16.72
C MET A 1 -5.45 -9.13 16.32
N ARG A 2 -4.18 -8.73 16.35
CA ARG A 2 -3.62 -7.46 15.92
C ARG A 2 -2.74 -7.75 14.72
N ILE A 3 -2.96 -7.07 13.61
CA ILE A 3 -2.34 -7.39 12.33
C ILE A 3 -1.53 -6.18 11.89
N VAL A 4 -0.27 -6.40 11.51
CA VAL A 4 0.46 -5.40 10.73
C VAL A 4 0.37 -5.77 9.26
N SER A 5 0.19 -4.79 8.40
CA SER A 5 0.26 -4.99 6.96
C SER A 5 0.89 -3.78 6.30
N ALA A 6 1.30 -3.92 5.04
CA ALA A 6 1.77 -2.82 4.24
C ALA A 6 1.32 -2.98 2.80
N ASP A 7 1.18 -1.86 2.10
CA ASP A 7 0.90 -1.79 0.67
C ASP A 7 1.55 -0.53 0.08
N THR A 8 1.81 -0.55 -1.23
CA THR A 8 2.31 0.59 -2.00
C THR A 8 1.25 1.06 -2.98
N GLY A 9 0.86 2.32 -2.86
CA GLY A 9 -0.25 2.88 -3.62
C GLY A 9 -0.07 4.33 -4.02
N GLY A 10 -1.04 4.77 -4.81
CA GLY A 10 -1.08 6.07 -5.48
C GLY A 10 -0.02 6.19 -6.56
N ALA A 11 -0.44 6.61 -7.75
CA ALA A 11 0.44 6.80 -8.89
C ALA A 11 0.38 8.24 -9.38
N LEU A 12 1.53 8.87 -9.59
CA LEU A 12 1.57 10.12 -10.34
C LEU A 12 1.19 9.81 -11.80
N LEU A 13 0.31 10.62 -12.40
CA LEU A 13 -0.16 10.42 -13.76
C LEU A 13 0.38 11.49 -14.71
N ASP A 14 0.57 11.11 -15.97
CA ASP A 14 0.79 12.05 -17.07
C ASP A 14 -0.52 12.68 -17.58
N GLU A 15 -0.42 13.53 -18.60
CA GLU A 15 -1.55 14.18 -19.25
C GLU A 15 -2.54 13.18 -19.89
N ASN A 16 -2.06 11.98 -20.23
CA ASN A 16 -2.80 10.89 -20.85
C ASN A 16 -3.32 9.86 -19.82
N TYR A 17 -3.21 10.16 -18.53
CA TYR A 17 -3.61 9.31 -17.40
C TYR A 17 -2.78 8.05 -17.20
N ASN A 18 -1.62 7.92 -17.87
CA ASN A 18 -0.70 6.82 -17.65
C ASN A 18 0.10 7.02 -16.36
N PRO A 19 0.39 5.94 -15.61
CA PRO A 19 1.19 6.03 -14.40
C PRO A 19 2.67 6.31 -14.73
N ILE A 20 3.22 7.37 -14.15
CA ILE A 20 4.66 7.70 -14.16
C ILE A 20 5.39 6.87 -13.09
N GLY A 21 4.82 6.77 -11.88
CA GLY A 21 5.40 6.00 -10.79
C GLY A 21 4.60 6.06 -9.51
N LEU A 22 4.86 5.11 -8.60
CA LEU A 22 4.18 5.01 -7.31
C LEU A 22 4.71 6.05 -6.31
N ILE A 23 3.84 6.48 -5.39
CA ILE A 23 4.09 7.61 -4.49
C ILE A 23 4.36 7.17 -3.04
N ALA A 24 3.53 6.29 -2.47
CA ALA A 24 3.57 6.03 -1.04
C ALA A 24 3.51 4.52 -0.72
N THR A 25 4.47 4.04 0.06
CA THR A 25 4.38 2.76 0.76
C THR A 25 3.95 3.03 2.19
N VAL A 26 2.90 2.33 2.66
CA VAL A 26 2.33 2.56 3.99
C VAL A 26 2.21 1.25 4.74
N ALA A 27 2.68 1.23 5.98
CA ALA A 27 2.43 0.15 6.92
C ALA A 27 1.43 0.57 7.98
N VAL A 28 0.49 -0.32 8.29
CA VAL A 28 -0.61 -0.09 9.23
C VAL A 28 -0.64 -1.17 10.31
N LEU A 29 -1.02 -0.77 11.52
CA LEU A 29 -1.47 -1.67 12.57
C LEU A 29 -3.00 -1.66 12.58
N VAL A 30 -3.62 -2.81 12.41
CA VAL A 30 -5.06 -3.00 12.41
C VAL A 30 -5.47 -3.87 13.59
N GLU A 31 -6.49 -3.41 14.30
CA GLU A 31 -7.09 -4.10 15.45
C GLU A 31 -8.60 -4.17 15.26
N ARG A 32 -9.31 -4.99 16.06
CA ARG A 32 -10.77 -5.03 16.06
C ARG A 32 -11.33 -3.61 16.20
N PRO A 33 -12.31 -3.17 15.37
CA PRO A 33 -13.19 -3.95 14.49
C PRO A 33 -12.68 -4.13 13.04
N TYR A 34 -11.38 -3.95 12.76
CA TYR A 34 -10.75 -4.18 11.46
C TYR A 34 -11.30 -3.28 10.32
N LYS A 35 -11.59 -2.01 10.63
CA LYS A 35 -12.11 -1.04 9.64
C LYS A 35 -11.14 0.10 9.27
N THR A 36 -10.15 0.35 10.12
CA THR A 36 -9.16 1.41 9.94
C THR A 36 -7.86 1.02 10.66
N ALA A 37 -6.78 1.77 10.43
CA ALA A 37 -5.54 1.61 11.15
C ALA A 37 -5.61 2.28 12.53
N LYS A 38 -5.08 1.61 13.56
CA LYS A 38 -4.80 2.20 14.87
C LYS A 38 -3.55 3.08 14.84
N LEU A 39 -2.59 2.71 13.98
CA LEU A 39 -1.34 3.42 13.74
C LEU A 39 -0.92 3.18 12.29
N SER A 40 -0.41 4.20 11.62
CA SER A 40 0.17 4.12 10.28
C SER A 40 1.54 4.78 10.24
N ILE A 41 2.43 4.26 9.40
CA ILE A 41 3.70 4.92 9.03
C ILE A 41 3.83 4.88 7.50
N ALA A 42 4.26 5.99 6.91
CA ALA A 42 4.42 6.11 5.46
C ALA A 42 5.90 6.31 5.09
N LYS A 43 6.28 5.79 3.93
CA LYS A 43 7.53 6.07 3.23
C LYS A 43 7.16 6.55 1.83
N TYR A 44 7.57 7.76 1.47
CA TYR A 44 7.38 8.28 0.12
C TYR A 44 8.50 7.81 -0.80
N SER A 45 8.14 7.42 -2.02
CA SER A 45 9.05 7.18 -3.12
C SER A 45 9.20 8.42 -3.99
N ASN A 46 10.19 8.39 -4.89
CA ASN A 46 10.26 9.35 -5.98
C ASN A 46 9.51 8.78 -7.20
N PRO A 47 8.29 9.25 -7.51
CA PRO A 47 7.49 8.69 -8.60
C PRO A 47 8.17 8.87 -9.97
N PHE A 48 9.01 9.89 -10.16
CA PHE A 48 9.71 10.14 -11.42
C PHE A 48 10.86 9.16 -11.73
N LYS A 49 11.25 8.33 -10.75
CA LYS A 49 12.33 7.35 -10.88
C LYS A 49 11.91 5.96 -10.39
N TYR A 50 10.61 5.70 -10.35
CA TYR A 50 10.08 4.47 -9.74
C TYR A 50 10.13 3.29 -10.71
N ASP A 51 10.53 2.11 -10.21
CA ASP A 51 10.46 0.87 -10.99
C ASP A 51 9.05 0.26 -10.89
N LEU A 52 8.30 0.35 -11.99
CA LEU A 52 6.95 -0.22 -12.11
C LEU A 52 6.93 -1.76 -12.31
N SER A 53 8.09 -2.44 -12.24
CA SER A 53 8.14 -3.91 -12.32
C SER A 53 7.46 -4.62 -11.13
N GLY A 54 7.20 -3.90 -10.03
CA GLY A 54 6.54 -4.40 -8.82
C GLY A 54 7.51 -4.95 -7.76
N ARG A 55 8.77 -5.21 -8.12
CA ARG A 55 9.80 -5.73 -7.19
C ARG A 55 10.10 -4.76 -6.06
N MET A 56 10.23 -3.48 -6.39
CA MET A 56 10.55 -2.43 -5.42
C MET A 56 9.43 -2.25 -4.40
N ALA A 57 8.18 -2.30 -4.84
CA ALA A 57 7.00 -2.18 -3.99
C ALA A 57 6.97 -3.26 -2.90
N LEU A 58 7.05 -4.55 -3.29
CA LEU A 58 6.98 -5.65 -2.32
C LEU A 58 8.14 -5.63 -1.32
N LYS A 59 9.33 -5.22 -1.78
CA LYS A 59 10.49 -5.04 -0.90
C LYS A 59 10.23 -3.92 0.11
N ASP A 60 9.81 -2.74 -0.36
CA ASP A 60 9.50 -1.60 0.50
C ASP A 60 8.39 -1.89 1.50
N GLU A 61 7.32 -2.59 1.09
CA GLU A 61 6.22 -3.04 1.94
C GLU A 61 6.72 -3.95 3.05
N THR A 62 7.52 -4.96 2.70
CA THR A 62 8.05 -5.92 3.67
C THR A 62 8.92 -5.21 4.71
N PHE A 63 9.83 -4.33 4.27
CA PHE A 63 10.68 -3.58 5.20
C PHE A 63 9.88 -2.63 6.10
N LEU A 64 8.88 -1.94 5.56
CA LEU A 64 8.07 -1.00 6.34
C LEU A 64 7.15 -1.72 7.34
N ALA A 65 6.55 -2.85 6.94
CA ALA A 65 5.78 -3.72 7.82
C ALA A 65 6.64 -4.24 8.97
N LEU A 66 7.85 -4.74 8.69
CA LEU A 66 8.80 -5.19 9.71
C LEU A 66 9.19 -4.07 10.67
N LYS A 67 9.45 -2.86 10.16
CA LYS A 67 9.76 -1.69 10.98
C LYS A 67 8.63 -1.37 11.96
N LEU A 68 7.38 -1.39 11.49
CA LEU A 68 6.22 -1.16 12.35
C LEU A 68 6.04 -2.30 13.36
N ALA A 69 6.17 -3.55 12.91
CA ALA A 69 5.98 -4.73 13.73
C ALA A 69 6.98 -4.82 14.90
N LYS A 70 8.24 -4.46 14.69
CA LYS A 70 9.25 -4.36 15.76
C LYS A 70 8.83 -3.42 16.89
N LYS A 71 8.10 -2.35 16.56
CA LYS A 71 7.60 -1.37 17.54
C LYS A 71 6.33 -1.85 18.25
N VAL A 72 5.37 -2.40 17.50
CA VAL A 72 4.01 -2.65 18.02
C VAL A 72 3.73 -4.09 18.42
N LYS A 73 4.61 -5.03 18.05
CA LYS A 73 4.53 -6.47 18.34
C LYS A 73 3.13 -7.04 18.02
N PRO A 74 2.73 -7.08 16.73
CA PRO A 74 1.45 -7.66 16.32
C PRO A 74 1.45 -9.17 16.49
N ASP A 75 0.28 -9.79 16.32
CA ASP A 75 0.16 -11.25 16.31
C ASP A 75 0.65 -11.85 14.99
N VAL A 76 0.50 -11.11 13.88
CA VAL A 76 0.86 -11.57 12.53
C VAL A 76 1.10 -10.39 11.59
N ILE A 77 1.91 -10.60 10.55
CA ILE A 77 2.09 -9.67 9.44
C ILE A 77 1.45 -10.23 8.17
N HIS A 78 0.64 -9.42 7.48
CA HIS A 78 0.08 -9.76 6.17
C HIS A 78 0.80 -8.95 5.09
N LEU A 79 1.34 -9.63 4.07
CA LEU A 79 1.92 -8.99 2.87
C LEU A 79 0.95 -9.01 1.69
N ASP A 80 1.06 -8.01 0.82
CA ASP A 80 0.28 -7.95 -0.43
C ASP A 80 0.86 -8.88 -1.52
N SER A 81 0.79 -10.18 -1.26
CA SER A 81 1.03 -11.16 -2.30
C SER A 81 0.09 -12.34 -2.13
N THR A 82 -0.64 -12.67 -3.20
CA THR A 82 -1.68 -13.71 -3.15
C THR A 82 -1.05 -15.08 -3.38
N LEU A 83 -0.44 -15.65 -2.34
CA LEU A 83 0.17 -16.99 -2.36
C LEU A 83 -0.54 -17.98 -1.43
N GLY A 84 -1.85 -17.77 -1.19
CA GLY A 84 -2.66 -18.67 -0.36
C GLY A 84 -2.33 -18.62 1.13
N GLY A 85 -1.67 -17.55 1.61
CA GLY A 85 -1.35 -17.37 3.03
C GLY A 85 -0.11 -18.12 3.50
N ILE A 86 0.73 -18.60 2.58
CA ILE A 86 2.00 -19.26 2.94
C ILE A 86 2.91 -18.32 3.73
N GLU A 87 3.62 -18.88 4.70
CA GLU A 87 4.60 -18.13 5.48
C GLU A 87 5.84 -17.84 4.64
N ILE A 88 6.25 -16.56 4.57
CA ILE A 88 7.40 -16.13 3.76
C ILE A 88 8.69 -16.87 4.13
N ARG A 89 8.87 -17.20 5.41
CA ARG A 89 10.04 -17.95 5.89
C ARG A 89 10.14 -19.37 5.29
N LYS A 90 9.06 -19.88 4.67
CA LYS A 90 9.02 -21.20 4.01
C LYS A 90 9.11 -21.09 2.48
N LEU A 91 9.19 -19.89 1.91
CA LEU A 91 9.31 -19.71 0.46
C LEU A 91 10.75 -19.92 -0.03
N ASP A 92 11.20 -21.18 -0.04
CA ASP A 92 12.40 -21.58 -0.77
C ASP A 92 12.08 -21.84 -2.27
N ASP A 93 13.12 -22.06 -3.07
CA ASP A 93 12.97 -22.25 -4.52
C ASP A 93 12.04 -23.42 -4.85
N SER A 94 12.15 -24.54 -4.14
CA SER A 94 11.30 -25.72 -4.36
C SER A 94 9.82 -25.43 -4.05
N THR A 95 9.58 -24.64 -3.01
CA THR A 95 8.24 -24.22 -2.60
C THR A 95 7.65 -23.27 -3.64
N ILE A 96 8.43 -22.34 -4.16
CA ILE A 96 8.02 -21.40 -5.22
C ILE A 96 7.68 -22.14 -6.51
N ASP A 97 8.50 -23.12 -6.90
CA ASP A 97 8.26 -23.94 -8.09
C ASP A 97 6.95 -24.73 -8.01
N ALA A 98 6.55 -25.14 -6.80
CA ALA A 98 5.30 -25.84 -6.54
C ALA A 98 4.06 -24.92 -6.51
N LEU A 99 4.23 -23.60 -6.48
CA LEU A 99 3.10 -22.65 -6.44
C LEU A 99 2.31 -22.66 -7.75
N ARG A 100 0.98 -22.53 -7.63
CA ARG A 100 0.04 -22.38 -8.75
C ARG A 100 -0.07 -20.92 -9.19
N ILE A 101 1.06 -20.30 -9.52
CA ILE A 101 1.16 -18.93 -10.05
C ILE A 101 1.83 -18.94 -11.43
N SER A 102 1.79 -17.82 -12.14
CA SER A 102 2.45 -17.69 -13.45
C SER A 102 3.97 -17.83 -13.35
N ASP A 103 4.63 -18.26 -14.44
CA ASP A 103 6.09 -18.36 -14.49
C ASP A 103 6.78 -17.03 -14.22
N ARG A 104 6.18 -15.92 -14.68
CA ARG A 104 6.62 -14.56 -14.31
C ARG A 104 6.51 -14.31 -12.80
N GLY A 105 5.43 -14.75 -12.18
CA GLY A 105 5.25 -14.67 -10.73
C GLY A 105 6.28 -15.49 -9.96
N LYS A 106 6.59 -16.70 -10.43
CA LYS A 106 7.67 -17.54 -9.87
C LYS A 106 9.02 -16.86 -9.99
N ALA A 107 9.36 -16.35 -11.18
CA ALA A 107 10.63 -15.65 -11.41
C ALA A 107 10.82 -14.44 -10.48
N ILE A 108 9.77 -13.64 -10.28
CA ILE A 108 9.77 -12.52 -9.32
C ILE A 108 10.01 -13.04 -7.90
N TRP A 109 9.32 -14.11 -7.50
CA TRP A 109 9.47 -14.68 -6.16
C TRP A 109 10.83 -15.35 -5.90
N HIS A 110 11.44 -16.02 -6.88
CA HIS A 110 12.80 -16.54 -6.76
C HIS A 110 13.84 -15.44 -6.58
N GLU A 111 13.61 -14.27 -7.17
CA GLU A 111 14.49 -13.12 -6.98
C GLU A 111 14.33 -12.54 -5.56
N LEU A 112 13.08 -12.35 -5.14
CA LEU A 112 12.73 -11.77 -3.84
C LEU A 112 13.04 -12.71 -2.66
N SER A 113 12.88 -14.02 -2.82
CA SER A 113 13.08 -15.01 -1.76
C SER A 113 14.50 -14.97 -1.21
N LYS A 114 15.50 -14.69 -2.06
CA LYS A 114 16.92 -14.54 -1.68
C LYS A 114 17.12 -13.55 -0.54
N ASP A 115 16.36 -12.46 -0.54
CA ASP A 115 16.40 -11.43 0.50
C ASP A 115 15.33 -11.67 1.58
N LEU A 116 14.09 -11.95 1.17
CA LEU A 116 12.92 -11.91 2.05
C LEU A 116 12.77 -13.17 2.90
N GLN A 117 13.11 -14.36 2.37
CA GLN A 117 12.97 -15.61 3.13
C GLN A 117 13.91 -15.66 4.35
N PRO A 118 15.23 -15.35 4.22
CA PRO A 118 16.13 -15.33 5.38
C PRO A 118 15.78 -14.22 6.37
N LEU A 119 15.25 -13.10 5.88
CA LEU A 119 14.78 -12.00 6.72
C LEU A 119 13.55 -12.41 7.55
N ALA A 120 12.55 -13.02 6.90
CA ALA A 120 11.35 -13.51 7.57
C ALA A 120 11.67 -14.60 8.60
N LYS A 121 12.60 -15.52 8.25
CA LYS A 121 13.05 -16.56 9.18
C LYS A 121 13.69 -15.98 10.44
N ARG A 122 14.66 -15.08 10.29
CA ARG A 122 15.30 -14.41 11.44
C ARG A 122 14.30 -13.63 12.29
N PHE A 123 13.39 -12.89 11.65
CA PHE A 123 12.37 -12.13 12.37
C PHE A 123 11.43 -13.04 13.18
N TRP A 124 11.04 -14.18 12.61
CA TRP A 124 10.24 -15.17 13.31
C TRP A 124 11.01 -15.84 14.45
N GLU A 125 12.27 -16.20 14.26
CA GLU A 125 13.12 -16.76 15.34
C GLU A 125 13.27 -15.78 16.51
N GLU A 126 13.38 -14.47 16.24
CA GLU A 126 13.51 -13.43 17.27
C GLU A 126 12.19 -13.10 17.99
N THR A 127 11.04 -13.21 17.32
CA THR A 127 9.78 -12.62 17.80
C THR A 127 8.61 -13.59 17.90
N GLY A 128 8.68 -14.74 17.23
CA GLY A 128 7.57 -15.67 17.02
C GLY A 128 6.51 -15.19 16.03
N ILE A 129 6.67 -14.02 15.39
CA ILE A 129 5.67 -13.42 14.52
C ILE A 129 5.83 -13.94 13.08
N GLU A 130 4.76 -14.50 12.54
CA GLU A 130 4.72 -14.96 11.15
C GLU A 130 4.45 -13.82 10.16
N ILE A 131 5.00 -13.97 8.96
CA ILE A 131 4.76 -13.10 7.81
C ILE A 131 4.04 -13.93 6.74
N LEU A 132 2.80 -13.59 6.42
CA LEU A 132 1.93 -14.37 5.55
C LEU A 132 1.71 -13.66 4.21
N ALA A 133 1.92 -14.37 3.11
CA ALA A 133 1.55 -13.92 1.76
C ALA A 133 0.05 -14.20 1.49
N ILE A 134 -0.80 -13.33 2.05
CA ILE A 134 -2.26 -13.41 1.90
C ILE A 134 -2.76 -12.59 0.70
N GLY A 135 -2.18 -11.43 0.44
CA GLY A 135 -2.61 -10.57 -0.65
C GLY A 135 -3.99 -9.97 -0.43
N LYS A 136 -4.79 -9.95 -1.50
CA LYS A 136 -6.08 -9.25 -1.60
C LYS A 136 -7.18 -9.79 -0.67
N GLU A 137 -7.01 -11.00 -0.14
CA GLU A 137 -7.94 -11.58 0.84
C GLU A 137 -7.78 -10.95 2.25
N SER A 138 -6.72 -10.17 2.47
CA SER A 138 -6.45 -9.50 3.74
C SER A 138 -7.11 -8.12 3.81
N VAL A 139 -8.06 -7.97 4.74
CA VAL A 139 -8.64 -6.65 5.08
C VAL A 139 -7.56 -5.66 5.54
N ALA A 140 -6.52 -6.13 6.23
CA ALA A 140 -5.42 -5.27 6.68
C ALA A 140 -4.56 -4.75 5.52
N VAL A 141 -4.38 -5.54 4.45
CA VAL A 141 -3.70 -5.10 3.22
C VAL A 141 -4.54 -4.03 2.55
N ARG A 142 -5.85 -4.25 2.43
CA ARG A 142 -6.77 -3.25 1.86
C ARG A 142 -6.81 -1.94 2.66
N ILE A 143 -6.74 -2.01 4.00
CA ILE A 143 -6.59 -0.80 4.82
C ILE A 143 -5.25 -0.10 4.54
N ALA A 144 -4.16 -0.85 4.37
CA ALA A 144 -2.87 -0.28 3.98
C ALA A 144 -2.96 0.42 2.61
N GLU A 145 -3.65 -0.17 1.64
CA GLU A 145 -3.90 0.40 0.29
C GLU A 145 -4.68 1.72 0.38
N ILE A 146 -5.75 1.77 1.18
CA ILE A 146 -6.51 3.02 1.41
C ILE A 146 -5.60 4.09 2.01
N TYR A 147 -4.81 3.74 3.01
CA TYR A 147 -3.86 4.67 3.61
C TYR A 147 -2.78 5.11 2.61
N ALA A 148 -2.30 4.23 1.74
CA ALA A 148 -1.39 4.60 0.66
C ALA A 148 -2.01 5.68 -0.22
N GLY A 149 -3.27 5.52 -0.65
CA GLY A 149 -4.00 6.55 -1.38
C GLY A 149 -4.12 7.88 -0.63
N ILE A 150 -4.41 7.85 0.68
CA ILE A 150 -4.50 9.06 1.51
C ILE A 150 -3.15 9.78 1.60
N TYR A 151 -2.06 9.05 1.85
CA TYR A 151 -0.72 9.63 1.91
C TYR A 151 -0.26 10.12 0.53
N SER A 152 -0.66 9.48 -0.57
CA SER A 152 -0.39 9.98 -1.92
C SER A 152 -1.10 11.30 -2.20
N VAL A 153 -2.35 11.47 -1.75
CA VAL A 153 -3.07 12.75 -1.84
C VAL A 153 -2.35 13.82 -1.02
N LYS A 154 -1.91 13.49 0.20
CA LYS A 154 -1.11 14.41 1.02
C LYS A 154 0.16 14.88 0.30
N TRP A 155 0.90 13.95 -0.30
CA TRP A 155 2.06 14.25 -1.13
C TRP A 155 1.68 15.12 -2.34
N GLY A 156 0.58 14.80 -3.01
CA GLY A 156 0.08 15.52 -4.17
C GLY A 156 -0.24 16.97 -3.89
N ILE A 157 -0.90 17.27 -2.77
CA ILE A 157 -1.19 18.64 -2.35
C ILE A 157 0.11 19.41 -2.13
N GLU A 158 1.09 18.82 -1.43
CA GLU A 158 2.40 19.46 -1.24
C GLU A 158 3.17 19.67 -2.54
N TYR A 159 2.98 18.78 -3.53
CA TYR A 159 3.57 18.89 -4.85
C TYR A 159 2.90 19.98 -5.70
N ALA A 160 1.56 19.99 -5.77
CA ALA A 160 0.79 20.99 -6.51
C ALA A 160 1.03 22.41 -5.97
N MET A 161 1.23 22.57 -4.66
CA MET A 161 1.63 23.85 -4.04
C MET A 161 2.98 24.38 -4.54
N LYS A 162 3.87 23.51 -5.01
CA LYS A 162 5.20 23.86 -5.51
C LYS A 162 5.22 23.99 -7.03
N GLU A 163 4.55 23.08 -7.71
CA GLU A 163 4.62 22.89 -9.16
C GLU A 163 3.35 23.35 -9.90
N GLY A 164 2.36 23.87 -9.16
CA GLY A 164 1.10 24.42 -9.66
C GLY A 164 0.01 23.37 -9.92
N PHE A 165 0.37 22.12 -10.24
CA PHE A 165 -0.58 21.10 -10.65
C PHE A 165 -0.11 19.69 -10.31
N VAL A 166 -1.05 18.79 -10.00
CA VAL A 166 -0.80 17.36 -9.88
C VAL A 166 -2.01 16.54 -10.31
N ARG A 167 -1.74 15.36 -10.87
CA ARG A 167 -2.75 14.32 -11.11
C ARG A 167 -2.30 13.00 -10.50
N ILE A 168 -3.13 12.41 -9.66
CA ILE A 168 -2.84 11.18 -8.94
C ILE A 168 -3.91 10.13 -9.23
N GLY A 169 -3.50 8.96 -9.71
CA GLY A 169 -4.33 7.77 -9.74
C GLY A 169 -4.43 7.20 -8.34
N LEU A 170 -5.62 7.25 -7.75
CA LEU A 170 -5.91 6.63 -6.46
C LEU A 170 -5.98 5.11 -6.61
N PRO A 171 -5.65 4.33 -5.57
CA PRO A 171 -5.89 2.89 -5.54
C PRO A 171 -7.33 2.48 -5.90
N ARG A 172 -7.54 1.18 -6.15
CA ARG A 172 -8.83 0.67 -6.66
C ARG A 172 -9.99 1.06 -5.73
N TYR A 173 -11.14 1.40 -6.31
CA TYR A 173 -12.40 1.62 -5.61
C TYR A 173 -12.24 2.41 -4.31
N MET A 174 -11.52 3.52 -4.32
CA MET A 174 -11.49 4.43 -3.16
C MET A 174 -11.73 5.86 -3.61
N THR A 175 -12.18 6.66 -2.65
CA THR A 175 -12.32 8.11 -2.77
C THR A 175 -11.65 8.78 -1.59
N VAL A 176 -11.41 10.08 -1.72
CA VAL A 176 -10.97 10.92 -0.59
C VAL A 176 -11.89 12.11 -0.41
N GLU A 177 -12.00 12.57 0.82
CA GLU A 177 -12.68 13.81 1.21
C GLU A 177 -11.67 14.63 2.00
N ILE A 178 -11.52 15.91 1.65
CA ILE A 178 -10.61 16.82 2.34
C ILE A 178 -11.44 17.84 3.12
N SER A 179 -11.22 17.94 4.43
CA SER A 179 -11.89 18.92 5.27
C SER A 179 -11.08 19.24 6.52
N LYS A 180 -11.03 20.53 6.92
CA LYS A 180 -10.49 20.99 8.22
C LYS A 180 -9.14 20.35 8.60
N GLY A 181 -8.14 20.46 7.73
CA GLY A 181 -6.79 19.95 7.96
C GLY A 181 -6.69 18.42 7.98
N LYS A 182 -7.62 17.72 7.32
CA LYS A 182 -7.66 16.25 7.30
C LYS A 182 -8.01 15.73 5.91
N ILE A 183 -7.42 14.58 5.60
CA ILE A 183 -7.74 13.77 4.43
C ILE A 183 -8.37 12.48 4.93
N LEU A 184 -9.62 12.25 4.55
CA LEU A 184 -10.40 11.05 4.85
C LEU A 184 -10.48 10.20 3.59
N GLY A 185 -9.89 9.00 3.61
CA GLY A 185 -10.05 8.02 2.53
C GLY A 185 -11.07 6.96 2.90
N LYS A 186 -11.89 6.55 1.93
CA LYS A 186 -12.91 5.50 2.11
C LYS A 186 -12.90 4.55 0.92
N SER A 187 -13.15 3.28 1.19
CA SER A 187 -13.50 2.35 0.11
C SER A 187 -14.88 2.70 -0.47
N LEU A 188 -15.00 2.57 -1.79
CA LEU A 188 -16.23 2.67 -2.55
C LEU A 188 -16.93 1.31 -2.69
N ASP A 189 -16.29 0.19 -2.35
CA ASP A 189 -16.92 -1.12 -2.39
C ASP A 189 -17.69 -1.38 -1.07
N PRO A 190 -19.04 -1.42 -1.10
CA PRO A 190 -19.83 -1.68 0.10
C PRO A 190 -19.60 -3.08 0.69
N LYS A 191 -19.11 -4.04 -0.12
CA LYS A 191 -18.82 -5.40 0.33
C LYS A 191 -17.63 -5.47 1.27
N GLU A 192 -16.76 -4.46 1.26
CA GLU A 192 -15.63 -4.36 2.18
C GLU A 192 -16.03 -3.90 3.60
N GLY A 193 -17.31 -3.58 3.84
CA GLY A 193 -17.83 -3.34 5.19
C GLY A 193 -17.50 -1.96 5.79
N GLY A 194 -17.18 -0.99 4.92
CA GLY A 194 -16.92 0.40 5.30
C GLY A 194 -15.51 0.63 5.84
N LEU A 195 -14.50 0.21 5.07
CA LEU A 195 -13.09 0.48 5.36
C LEU A 195 -12.76 1.95 5.10
N TYR A 196 -11.96 2.54 5.98
CA TYR A 196 -11.58 3.95 5.88
C TYR A 196 -10.20 4.21 6.53
N GLY A 197 -9.68 5.41 6.32
CA GLY A 197 -8.49 5.93 6.99
C GLY A 197 -8.53 7.44 7.08
N GLU A 198 -7.80 8.00 8.04
CA GLU A 198 -7.68 9.46 8.21
C GLU A 198 -6.23 9.85 8.46
N VAL A 199 -5.77 10.92 7.82
CA VAL A 199 -4.45 11.52 8.05
C VAL A 199 -4.61 13.03 8.16
N GLY A 200 -3.93 13.62 9.16
CA GLY A 200 -3.85 15.07 9.31
C GLY A 200 -2.92 15.72 8.28
N MET A 201 -3.31 16.91 7.83
CA MET A 201 -2.54 17.80 6.96
C MET A 201 -2.63 19.24 7.47
N GLU A 202 -1.70 20.08 7.04
CA GLU A 202 -1.83 21.52 7.25
C GLU A 202 -2.98 22.06 6.39
N ASP A 203 -3.77 22.98 6.94
CA ASP A 203 -4.77 23.70 6.14
C ASP A 203 -4.06 24.57 5.09
N LYS A 204 -4.42 24.35 3.83
CA LYS A 204 -3.91 25.06 2.66
C LYS A 204 -5.07 25.34 1.72
N GLU A 205 -5.03 26.47 1.03
CA GLU A 205 -6.01 26.82 0.00
C GLU A 205 -5.56 26.24 -1.35
N PHE A 206 -6.36 25.35 -1.93
CA PHE A 206 -6.14 24.78 -3.26
C PHE A 206 -7.48 24.31 -3.83
N GLU A 207 -7.53 24.24 -5.15
CA GLU A 207 -8.63 23.59 -5.86
C GLU A 207 -8.31 22.12 -6.04
N TRP A 208 -9.31 21.26 -5.83
CA TRP A 208 -9.17 19.83 -6.09
C TRP A 208 -10.48 19.23 -6.58
N GLU A 209 -10.35 18.16 -7.35
CA GLU A 209 -11.49 17.37 -7.79
C GLU A 209 -11.15 15.88 -7.78
N ILE A 210 -12.20 15.07 -7.71
CA ILE A 210 -12.11 13.62 -7.86
C ILE A 210 -13.08 13.16 -8.92
N TYR A 211 -12.57 12.39 -9.87
CA TYR A 211 -13.34 11.87 -10.98
C TYR A 211 -12.81 10.50 -11.43
N PRO A 212 -13.59 9.70 -12.17
CA PRO A 212 -13.12 8.39 -12.64
C PRO A 212 -11.93 8.52 -13.60
N ASN A 213 -10.94 7.63 -13.49
CA ASN A 213 -9.87 7.55 -14.47
C ASN A 213 -10.41 7.02 -15.82
N PRO A 214 -10.27 7.77 -16.94
CA PRO A 214 -10.85 7.39 -18.22
C PRO A 214 -10.20 6.15 -18.86
N ILE A 215 -8.95 5.83 -18.50
CA ILE A 215 -8.22 4.68 -19.07
C ILE A 215 -8.12 3.49 -18.11
N ALA A 216 -8.46 3.67 -16.83
CA ALA A 216 -8.38 2.64 -15.80
C ALA A 216 -9.70 2.54 -15.04
N ARG A 217 -10.64 1.75 -15.57
CA ARG A 217 -11.92 1.45 -14.91
C ARG A 217 -11.66 1.00 -13.47
N THR A 218 -12.50 1.44 -12.53
CA THR A 218 -12.41 1.20 -11.06
C THR A 218 -11.40 2.06 -10.30
N PHE A 219 -10.57 2.83 -10.98
CA PHE A 219 -9.64 3.77 -10.36
C PHE A 219 -10.19 5.19 -10.46
N MET A 220 -9.99 5.98 -9.40
CA MET A 220 -10.33 7.39 -9.38
C MET A 220 -9.05 8.21 -9.59
N VAL A 221 -9.23 9.43 -10.09
CA VAL A 221 -8.19 10.44 -10.18
C VAL A 221 -8.45 11.46 -9.08
N PHE A 222 -7.41 11.81 -8.35
CA PHE A 222 -7.35 13.03 -7.55
C PHE A 222 -6.51 14.05 -8.32
N GLU A 223 -7.12 15.18 -8.66
CA GLU A 223 -6.44 16.30 -9.31
C GLU A 223 -6.43 17.49 -8.35
N ALA A 224 -5.29 18.17 -8.25
CA ALA A 224 -5.17 19.37 -7.42
C ALA A 224 -4.34 20.44 -8.11
N LYS A 225 -4.72 21.70 -7.84
CA LYS A 225 -4.12 22.90 -8.40
C LYS A 225 -3.95 23.96 -7.31
N SER A 226 -2.78 24.60 -7.28
CA SER A 226 -2.49 25.73 -6.38
C SER A 226 -3.03 27.05 -6.90
#